data_AF-A0A946U8U9-F1
#
_entry.id   AF-A0A946U8U9-F1
#
_cell.length_a   1.000
_cell.length_b   1.000
_cell.length_c   1.000
_cell.angle_alpha   90.00
_cell.angle_beta   90.00
_cell.angle_gamma   90.00
#
_symmetry.space_group_name_H-M   'P 1'
#
loop_
_entity.id
_entity.type
_entity.pdbx_description
1 polymer ?
#
loop_
_entity_poly.entity_id
_entity_poly.type
_entity_poly.pdbx_seq_one_letter_code
_entity_poly.pdbx_strand_id
1 'polypeptide(L)'
;QEGIELNITSAVWVSGYVLEIIFSDGFSHKVDFRPFLKESVQPEIRKYLDLDAFKAFTIDYGNLLWNDYDLCFSIGDLYAGEIAIQGNADRMVAEDRAQYGTSNETD
;
A
#
# COMPACT_ATOMS: atom_id res chain seq x y z
N GLN A 1 12.33 -12.84 21.98
CA GLN A 1 12.72 -11.59 21.30
C GLN A 1 11.43 -10.82 21.15
N GLU A 2 11.27 -9.73 21.90
CA GLU A 2 10.10 -8.86 21.73
C GLU A 2 10.40 -8.03 20.48
N GLY A 3 9.80 -8.42 19.36
CA GLY A 3 9.93 -7.66 18.12
C GLY A 3 9.28 -6.30 18.34
N ILE A 4 10.00 -5.22 18.05
CA ILE A 4 9.40 -3.89 18.07
C ILE A 4 8.42 -3.85 16.90
N GLU A 5 7.13 -4.02 17.18
CA GLU A 5 6.08 -3.84 16.18
C GLU A 5 5.98 -2.34 15.85
N LEU A 6 6.56 -1.99 14.70
CA LEU A 6 6.43 -0.67 14.12
C LEU A 6 5.01 -0.54 13.57
N ASN A 7 4.24 0.39 14.12
CA ASN A 7 2.83 0.60 13.79
C ASN A 7 2.59 2.05 13.41
N ILE A 8 1.62 2.30 12.53
CA ILE A 8 1.16 3.65 12.24
C ILE A 8 0.21 4.09 13.35
N THR A 9 0.56 5.18 14.03
CA THR A 9 -0.25 5.74 15.12
C THR A 9 -1.14 6.88 14.65
N SER A 10 -0.71 7.61 13.63
CA SER A 10 -1.47 8.70 13.05
C SER A 10 -1.04 8.96 11.61
N ALA A 11 -1.96 9.51 10.82
CA ALA A 11 -1.71 9.94 9.46
C ALA A 11 -2.49 11.24 9.24
N VAL A 12 -1.81 12.26 8.72
CA VAL A 12 -2.37 13.58 8.53
C VAL A 12 -2.21 13.97 7.07
N TRP A 13 -3.31 14.42 6.46
CA TRP A 13 -3.24 14.97 5.10
C TRP A 13 -2.54 16.32 5.11
N VAL A 14 -1.47 16.45 4.32
CA VAL A 14 -0.67 17.68 4.24
C VAL A 14 -1.11 18.54 3.06
N SER A 15 -1.07 17.97 1.85
CA SER A 15 -1.42 18.67 0.61
C SER A 15 -1.46 17.71 -0.57
N GLY A 16 -2.32 17.93 -1.56
CA GLY A 16 -2.38 17.06 -2.75
C GLY A 16 -2.55 15.59 -2.36
N TYR A 17 -1.63 14.73 -2.79
CA TYR A 17 -1.60 13.31 -2.41
C TYR A 17 -0.49 13.01 -1.42
N VAL A 18 -0.11 14.00 -0.59
CA VAL A 18 0.93 13.86 0.42
C VAL A 18 0.30 13.66 1.79
N LEU A 19 0.68 12.58 2.46
CA LEU A 19 0.34 12.32 3.86
C LEU A 19 1.59 12.35 4.73
N GLU A 20 1.45 12.92 5.92
CA GLU A 20 2.43 12.81 7.00
C GLU A 20 2.00 11.67 7.91
N ILE A 21 2.80 10.61 7.91
CA ILE A 21 2.55 9.36 8.63
C ILE A 21 3.42 9.38 9.88
N ILE A 22 2.82 9.13 11.04
CA ILE A 22 3.48 9.11 12.35
C ILE A 22 3.47 7.67 12.86
N PHE A 23 4.66 7.16 13.17
CA PHE A 23 4.90 5.79 13.61
C PHE A 23 4.99 5.71 15.14
N SER A 24 4.84 4.50 15.67
CA SER A 24 4.86 4.21 17.12
C SER A 24 6.21 4.48 17.79
N ASP A 25 7.30 4.55 17.03
CA ASP A 25 8.64 4.90 17.51
C ASP A 25 8.87 6.42 17.58
N GLY A 26 7.86 7.22 17.20
CA GLY A 26 7.94 8.68 17.13
C GLY A 26 8.53 9.20 15.82
N PHE A 27 8.91 8.32 14.89
CA PHE A 27 9.30 8.74 13.55
C PHE A 27 8.08 9.27 12.78
N SER A 28 8.30 10.27 11.95
CA SER A 28 7.28 10.80 11.06
C SER A 28 7.84 10.98 9.66
N HIS A 29 7.10 10.53 8.65
CA HIS A 29 7.52 10.61 7.26
C HIS A 29 6.40 11.22 6.40
N LYS A 30 6.77 12.16 5.52
CA LYS A 30 5.89 12.69 4.48
C LYS A 30 6.02 11.87 3.20
N VAL A 31 4.96 11.20 2.81
CA VAL A 31 4.94 10.29 1.67
C VAL A 31 4.03 10.86 0.57
N ASP A 32 4.54 10.99 -0.65
CA ASP A 32 3.77 11.45 -1.82
C ASP A 32 3.22 10.27 -2.61
N PHE A 33 1.91 10.07 -2.54
CA PHE A 33 1.17 8.99 -3.21
C PHE A 33 0.84 9.30 -4.67
N ARG A 34 1.05 10.54 -5.12
CA ARG A 34 0.74 10.95 -6.49
C ARG A 34 1.42 10.13 -7.58
N PRO A 35 2.74 9.85 -7.56
CA PRO A 35 3.38 9.04 -8.57
C PRO A 35 2.77 7.64 -8.65
N PHE A 36 2.58 6.97 -7.51
CA PHE A 36 1.96 5.65 -7.43
C PHE A 36 0.54 5.63 -8.03
N LEU A 37 -0.31 6.57 -7.62
CA LEU A 37 -1.69 6.67 -8.12
C LEU A 37 -1.77 6.96 -9.62
N LYS A 38 -0.80 7.72 -10.15
CA LYS A 38 -0.74 8.08 -11.56
C LYS A 38 -0.20 6.94 -12.43
N GLU A 39 0.74 6.15 -11.90
CA GLU A 39 1.32 5.01 -12.61
C GLU A 39 0.41 3.77 -12.58
N SER A 40 -0.50 3.68 -11.62
CA SER A 40 -1.44 2.55 -11.54
C SER A 40 -2.41 2.49 -12.72
N VAL A 41 -2.50 1.30 -13.33
CA VAL A 41 -3.48 1.00 -14.39
C VAL A 41 -4.83 0.54 -13.84
N GLN A 42 -4.88 0.18 -12.55
CA GLN A 42 -6.04 -0.45 -11.95
C GLN A 42 -7.14 0.58 -11.65
N PRO A 43 -8.38 0.36 -12.12
CA PRO A 43 -9.46 1.33 -11.96
C PRO A 43 -9.82 1.60 -10.49
N GLU A 44 -9.69 0.58 -9.64
CA GLU A 44 -9.88 0.66 -8.19
C GLU A 44 -8.84 1.54 -7.47
N ILE A 45 -7.63 1.67 -8.01
CA ILE A 45 -6.60 2.58 -7.49
C ILE A 45 -6.77 3.97 -8.11
N ARG A 46 -7.12 4.06 -9.40
CA ARG A 46 -7.33 5.33 -10.10
C ARG A 46 -8.47 6.16 -9.53
N LYS A 47 -9.43 5.56 -8.83
CA LYS A 47 -10.48 6.31 -8.10
C LYS A 47 -9.89 7.25 -7.03
N TYR A 48 -8.71 6.93 -6.49
CA TYR A 48 -7.99 7.78 -5.54
C TYR A 48 -7.22 8.92 -6.21
N LEU A 49 -7.25 9.04 -7.54
CA LEU A 49 -6.91 10.32 -8.19
C LEU A 49 -7.95 11.39 -7.84
N ASP A 50 -9.15 11.01 -7.39
CA ASP A 50 -10.04 11.95 -6.74
C ASP A 50 -9.54 12.24 -5.31
N LEU A 51 -9.37 13.53 -5.01
CA LEU A 51 -8.78 13.98 -3.75
C LEU A 51 -9.69 13.66 -2.54
N ASP A 52 -11.01 13.69 -2.73
CA ASP A 52 -11.96 13.36 -1.65
C ASP A 52 -11.91 11.87 -1.35
N ALA A 53 -11.82 11.01 -2.37
CA ALA A 53 -11.59 9.58 -2.19
C ALA A 53 -10.25 9.29 -1.51
N PHE A 54 -9.19 10.02 -1.87
CA PHE A 54 -7.87 9.87 -1.25
C PHE A 54 -7.86 10.31 0.22
N LYS A 55 -8.61 11.35 0.58
CA LYS A 55 -8.69 11.83 1.97
C LYS A 55 -9.50 10.91 2.87
N ALA A 56 -10.28 9.98 2.33
CA ALA A 56 -11.09 9.02 3.07
C ALA A 56 -10.28 7.82 3.61
N PHE A 57 -9.02 8.04 3.98
CA PHE A 57 -8.18 7.00 4.60
C PHE A 57 -8.57 6.79 6.07
N THR A 58 -8.33 5.58 6.54
CA THR A 58 -8.51 5.18 7.94
C THR A 58 -7.27 4.45 8.43
N ILE A 59 -7.08 4.43 9.75
CA ILE A 59 -6.02 3.66 10.39
C ILE A 59 -6.68 2.54 11.16
N ASP A 60 -6.30 1.29 10.86
CA ASP A 60 -6.83 0.11 11.53
C ASP A 60 -5.68 -0.86 11.84
N TYR A 61 -5.65 -1.37 13.07
CA TYR A 61 -4.59 -2.25 13.58
C TYR A 61 -3.15 -1.82 13.21
N GLY A 62 -2.86 -0.51 13.27
CA GLY A 62 -1.53 0.03 12.98
C GLY A 62 -1.18 0.12 11.49
N ASN A 63 -2.15 -0.08 10.60
CA ASN A 63 -2.00 0.03 9.16
C ASN A 63 -2.85 1.17 8.60
N LEU A 64 -2.39 1.75 7.50
CA LEU A 64 -3.09 2.78 6.77
C LEU A 64 -3.89 2.14 5.63
N LEU A 65 -5.20 2.31 5.67
CA LEU A 65 -6.15 1.68 4.77
C LEU A 65 -6.97 2.76 4.04
N TRP A 66 -7.33 2.48 2.79
CA TRP A 66 -8.34 3.25 2.08
C TRP A 66 -9.51 2.36 1.69
N ASN A 67 -10.73 2.79 2.04
CA ASN A 67 -11.98 2.05 1.85
C ASN A 67 -11.86 0.58 2.33
N ASP A 68 -12.69 -0.33 1.81
CA ASP A 68 -12.71 -1.77 2.10
C ASP A 68 -11.44 -2.51 1.58
N TYR A 69 -10.26 -2.08 2.03
CA TYR A 69 -8.96 -2.66 1.69
C TYR A 69 -8.55 -2.56 0.21
N ASP A 70 -9.13 -1.63 -0.55
CA ASP A 70 -8.76 -1.37 -1.94
C ASP A 70 -7.30 -0.90 -2.09
N LEU A 71 -6.76 -0.22 -1.08
CA LEU A 71 -5.39 0.23 -1.07
C LEU A 71 -4.75 0.00 0.30
N CYS A 72 -3.66 -0.76 0.30
CA CYS A 72 -2.87 -1.07 1.48
C CYS A 72 -1.40 -0.98 1.10
N PHE A 73 -0.60 -0.34 1.95
CA PHE A 73 0.84 -0.25 1.79
C PHE A 73 1.53 -0.91 2.97
N SER A 74 2.67 -1.55 2.71
CA SER A 74 3.48 -2.13 3.77
C SER A 74 4.07 -1.00 4.63
N ILE A 75 4.12 -1.21 5.95
CA ILE A 75 4.73 -0.26 6.88
C ILE A 75 6.18 0.05 6.48
N GLY A 76 6.92 -0.93 5.96
CA GLY A 76 8.29 -0.74 5.47
C GLY A 76 8.40 0.29 4.33
N ASP A 77 7.50 0.24 3.35
CA ASP A 77 7.50 1.17 2.21
C ASP A 77 7.15 2.60 2.66
N LEU A 78 6.17 2.71 3.56
CA LEU A 78 5.77 3.98 4.15
C LEU A 78 6.86 4.58 5.04
N TYR A 79 7.59 3.73 5.78
CA TYR A 79 8.69 4.15 6.64
C TYR A 79 9.89 4.63 5.82
N ALA A 80 10.21 3.92 4.73
CA ALA A 80 11.23 4.35 3.77
C ALA A 80 10.82 5.61 2.98
N GLY A 81 9.51 5.87 2.84
CA GLY A 81 8.98 6.91 1.97
C GLY A 81 9.06 6.55 0.48
N GLU A 82 9.38 5.29 0.18
CA GLU A 82 9.60 4.78 -1.17
C GLU A 82 8.40 3.92 -1.62
N ILE A 83 7.26 4.57 -1.81
CA ILE A 83 6.09 3.91 -2.41
C ILE A 83 6.23 3.88 -3.94
N ALA A 84 7.16 3.08 -4.42
CA ALA A 84 7.30 2.82 -5.84
C ALA A 84 6.25 1.79 -6.29
N ILE A 85 5.86 1.83 -7.56
CA ILE A 85 5.38 0.63 -8.26
C ILE A 85 6.61 -0.28 -8.45
N GLN A 86 7.26 -0.73 -7.37
CA GLN A 86 8.24 -1.80 -7.45
C GLN A 86 7.48 -3.11 -7.57
N GLY A 87 7.07 -3.42 -8.79
CA GLY A 87 7.15 -4.75 -9.39
C GLY A 87 6.31 -5.90 -8.83
N ASN A 88 5.53 -5.74 -7.76
CA ASN A 88 4.79 -6.86 -7.17
C ASN A 88 3.27 -6.68 -7.08
N ALA A 89 2.74 -5.45 -7.02
CA ALA A 89 1.28 -5.23 -6.92
C ALA A 89 0.54 -5.37 -8.27
N ASP A 90 1.24 -5.20 -9.40
CA ASP A 90 0.64 -5.37 -10.75
C ASP A 90 0.76 -6.81 -11.27
N ARG A 91 1.38 -7.73 -10.52
CA ARG A 91 1.55 -9.14 -10.92
C ARG A 91 0.36 -10.05 -10.63
N MET A 92 -0.77 -9.53 -10.15
CA MET A 92 -1.95 -10.35 -9.86
C MET A 92 -3.03 -10.36 -10.95
N VAL A 93 -2.86 -9.66 -12.09
CA VAL A 93 -3.75 -9.83 -13.23
C VAL A 93 -2.97 -9.84 -14.56
N ALA A 94 -3.03 -11.00 -15.22
CA ALA A 94 -2.66 -11.31 -16.61
C ALA A 94 -1.18 -11.68 -16.90
N GLU A 95 -1.00 -12.98 -17.18
CA GLU A 95 0.11 -13.65 -17.89
C GLU A 95 1.37 -13.90 -17.03
N ASP A 96 1.50 -15.09 -16.43
CA ASP A 96 1.86 -16.29 -17.19
C ASP A 96 1.12 -17.54 -16.69
N ARG A 97 0.23 -18.09 -17.53
CA ARG A 97 -0.12 -19.51 -17.46
C ARG A 97 1.11 -20.31 -17.91
N ALA A 98 2.02 -20.62 -17.01
CA ALA A 98 2.87 -21.77 -17.16
C ALA A 98 2.91 -22.60 -15.86
N GLN A 99 2.24 -23.75 -15.96
CA GLN A 99 2.54 -24.99 -15.24
C GLN A 99 2.30 -25.06 -13.73
N TYR A 100 1.01 -25.09 -13.35
CA TYR A 100 0.55 -26.03 -12.32
C TYR A 100 -0.53 -26.96 -12.90
N GLY A 101 -0.08 -27.81 -13.81
CA GLY A 101 -0.64 -29.12 -14.14
C GLY A 101 0.59 -29.92 -14.57
N THR A 102 0.96 -31.02 -13.94
CA THR A 102 0.18 -32.27 -13.79
C THR A 102 0.84 -33.07 -12.67
N SER A 103 0.06 -33.46 -11.66
CA SER A 103 -0.42 -34.84 -11.46
C SER A 103 0.55 -35.73 -10.69
N ASN A 104 0.15 -36.03 -9.45
CA ASN A 104 0.00 -37.36 -8.86
C ASN A 104 0.89 -38.55 -9.28
N GLU A 105 1.17 -39.33 -8.24
CA GLU A 105 1.28 -40.80 -8.20
C GLU A 105 2.63 -41.47 -8.50
N THR A 106 3.18 -42.03 -7.42
CA THR A 106 3.63 -43.43 -7.22
C THR A 106 4.32 -44.17 -8.38
N ASP A 107 5.59 -44.54 -8.17
CA ASP A 107 6.05 -45.92 -7.97
C ASP A 107 7.39 -45.91 -7.18
#